data_AF-A0A7V8IW67-F1
#
_entry.id   AF-A0A7V8IW67-F1
#
_cell.length_a   1.000
_cell.length_b   1.000
_cell.length_c   1.000
_cell.angle_alpha   90.00
_cell.angle_beta   90.00
_cell.angle_gamma   90.00
#
_symmetry.space_group_name_H-M   'P 1'
#
loop_
_entity.id
_entity.type
_entity.pdbx_description
1 polymer ?
#
loop_
_entity_poly.entity_id
_entity_poly.type
_entity_poly.pdbx_seq_one_letter_code
_entity_poly.pdbx_strand_id
1 'polypeptide(L)'
;MIGPNDLAEAGNTADLPHKSGSDLGKLIVSLVKNQASDFRLMSGKRPIFRIATVPHEVGNRPLTHEEVKRIVRDVLDERRAEQHDVEQDLSFVYSIPEWGRFLVNTFHDPAQPGTIAVSVRTL
;
A
#
# COMPACT_ATOMS: atom_id res chain seq x y z
N MET A 1 39.18 -12.37 -16.92
CA MET A 1 38.64 -13.08 -15.75
C MET A 1 37.94 -12.03 -14.90
N ILE A 2 36.62 -11.89 -15.07
CA ILE A 2 35.77 -11.00 -14.27
C ILE A 2 35.07 -11.91 -13.25
N GLY A 3 35.13 -11.55 -11.97
CA GLY A 3 34.69 -12.38 -10.85
C GLY A 3 33.17 -12.64 -10.84
N PRO A 4 32.69 -13.61 -10.04
CA PRO A 4 31.32 -14.12 -10.08
C PRO A 4 30.29 -13.21 -9.39
N ASN A 5 30.43 -11.89 -9.47
CA ASN A 5 29.61 -10.94 -8.70
C ASN A 5 28.58 -10.14 -9.54
N ASP A 6 28.20 -10.65 -10.72
CA ASP A 6 27.30 -9.98 -11.65
C ASP A 6 25.86 -10.54 -11.67
N LEU A 7 25.46 -11.33 -10.66
CA LEU A 7 24.10 -11.92 -10.61
C LEU A 7 23.57 -12.04 -9.17
N ALA A 8 23.09 -10.93 -8.58
CA ALA A 8 22.06 -10.93 -7.52
C ALA A 8 21.43 -9.54 -7.30
N GLU A 9 21.17 -8.78 -8.36
CA GLU A 9 20.36 -7.54 -8.33
C GLU A 9 18.88 -7.89 -8.49
N ALA A 10 18.31 -8.70 -7.58
CA ALA A 10 16.88 -8.99 -7.56
C ALA A 10 16.43 -9.36 -6.14
N GLY A 11 15.79 -8.40 -5.46
CA GLY A 11 15.17 -8.63 -4.16
C GLY A 11 15.65 -7.69 -3.05
N ASN A 12 15.79 -6.39 -3.34
CA ASN A 12 15.84 -5.42 -2.26
C ASN A 12 14.45 -5.37 -1.59
N THR A 13 14.29 -6.21 -0.55
CA THR A 13 13.31 -6.03 0.51
C THR A 13 13.71 -4.76 1.25
N ALA A 14 13.54 -3.61 0.58
CA ALA A 14 13.82 -2.32 1.17
C ALA A 14 12.78 -2.10 2.24
N ASP A 15 13.20 -2.33 3.48
CA ASP A 15 12.60 -1.79 4.69
C ASP A 15 12.43 -0.28 4.47
N LEU A 16 11.23 0.11 4.01
CA LEU A 16 10.88 1.50 3.79
C LEU A 16 10.93 2.23 5.14
N PRO A 17 11.38 3.48 5.19
CA PRO A 17 11.37 4.25 6.43
C PRO A 17 9.98 4.22 7.07
N HIS A 18 9.90 3.65 8.27
CA HIS A 18 8.67 3.54 9.03
C HIS A 18 8.19 4.93 9.47
N LYS A 19 7.45 5.63 8.63
CA LYS A 19 6.64 6.76 9.10
C LYS A 19 5.41 6.20 9.81
N SER A 20 5.55 5.79 11.07
CA SER A 20 4.41 5.42 11.92
C SER A 20 3.40 6.57 12.08
N GLY A 21 3.78 7.81 11.74
CA GLY A 21 2.89 8.98 11.66
C GLY A 21 2.14 9.15 10.33
N SER A 22 2.42 8.33 9.31
CA SER A 22 1.74 8.35 8.01
C SER A 22 0.26 8.00 8.13
N ASP A 23 -0.56 8.51 7.21
CA ASP A 23 -1.97 8.14 7.14
C ASP A 23 -2.13 6.63 6.83
N LEU A 24 -1.23 6.03 6.04
CA LEU A 24 -1.23 4.58 5.81
C LEU A 24 -0.88 3.80 7.08
N GLY A 25 0.15 4.22 7.83
CA GLY A 25 0.55 3.57 9.08
C GLY A 25 -0.60 3.50 10.08
N LYS A 26 -1.38 4.59 10.22
CA LYS A 26 -2.58 4.62 11.08
C LYS A 26 -3.67 3.66 10.61
N LEU A 27 -3.87 3.54 9.30
CA LEU A 27 -4.84 2.60 8.73
C LEU A 27 -4.41 1.14 8.93
N ILE A 28 -3.11 0.85 8.79
CA ILE A 28 -2.53 -0.48 9.06
C ILE A 28 -2.67 -0.85 10.54
N VAL A 29 -2.33 0.06 11.45
CA VAL A 29 -2.54 -0.15 12.89
C VAL A 29 -4.02 -0.40 13.19
N SER A 30 -4.93 0.31 12.52
CA SER A 30 -6.37 0.09 12.65
C SER A 30 -6.79 -1.28 12.11
N LEU A 31 -6.18 -1.77 11.02
CA LEU A 31 -6.43 -3.11 10.49
C LEU A 31 -6.08 -4.18 11.53
N VAL A 32 -4.90 -4.10 12.15
CA VAL A 32 -4.49 -5.06 13.19
C VAL A 32 -5.40 -4.99 14.40
N LYS A 33 -5.72 -3.77 14.88
CA LYS A 33 -6.62 -3.57 16.02
C LYS A 33 -8.03 -4.12 15.80
N ASN A 34 -8.53 -4.05 14.57
CA ASN A 34 -9.85 -4.56 14.21
C ASN A 34 -9.82 -6.03 13.75
N GLN A 35 -8.67 -6.72 13.84
CA GLN A 35 -8.49 -8.08 13.33
C GLN A 35 -8.93 -8.24 11.86
N ALA A 36 -8.74 -7.19 11.07
CA ALA A 36 -9.01 -7.21 9.63
C ALA A 36 -7.86 -7.95 8.91
N SER A 37 -8.21 -8.73 7.88
CA SER A 37 -7.24 -9.46 7.06
C SER A 37 -6.61 -8.55 6.00
N ASP A 38 -7.39 -7.61 5.47
CA ASP A 38 -6.99 -6.66 4.45
C ASP A 38 -7.86 -5.41 4.47
N PHE A 39 -7.35 -4.33 3.89
CA PHE A 39 -8.16 -3.17 3.52
C PHE A 39 -7.88 -2.73 2.09
N ARG A 40 -8.84 -2.04 1.50
CA ARG A 40 -8.75 -1.42 0.18
C ARG A 40 -9.21 0.03 0.25
N LEU A 41 -8.40 0.91 -0.32
CA LEU A 41 -8.72 2.32 -0.52
C LEU A 41 -8.83 2.57 -2.02
N MET A 42 -9.93 3.20 -2.43
CA MET A 42 -10.20 3.53 -3.83
C MET A 42 -10.72 4.96 -3.90
N SER A 43 -10.36 5.66 -4.98
CA SER A 43 -10.91 7.00 -5.26
C SER A 43 -12.43 6.92 -5.45
N GLY A 44 -13.16 7.88 -4.90
CA GLY A 44 -14.63 7.94 -4.98
C GLY A 44 -15.37 6.94 -4.09
N LYS A 45 -14.65 6.06 -3.37
CA LYS A 45 -15.26 5.06 -2.47
C LYS A 45 -14.80 5.24 -1.04
N ARG A 46 -15.59 4.70 -0.12
CA ARG A 46 -15.19 4.62 1.28
C ARG A 46 -14.09 3.57 1.43
N PRO A 47 -13.16 3.74 2.39
CA PRO A 47 -12.25 2.68 2.78
C PRO A 47 -13.01 1.39 3.11
N ILE A 48 -12.57 0.26 2.55
CA ILE A 48 -13.18 -1.05 2.78
C ILE A 48 -12.21 -1.89 3.59
N PHE A 49 -12.62 -2.37 4.75
CA PHE A 49 -11.85 -3.27 5.61
C PHE A 49 -12.52 -4.63 5.62
N ARG A 50 -11.75 -5.70 5.45
CA ARG A 50 -12.29 -7.05 5.51
C ARG A 50 -11.99 -7.67 6.86
N ILE A 51 -13.02 -7.76 7.70
CA ILE A 51 -12.94 -8.32 9.05
C ILE A 51 -13.60 -9.70 9.03
N ALA A 52 -12.88 -10.74 9.44
CA ALA A 52 -13.40 -12.12 9.45
C ALA A 52 -14.12 -12.52 8.14
N THR A 53 -13.52 -12.19 6.99
CA THR A 53 -14.04 -12.40 5.62
C THR A 53 -15.19 -11.49 5.16
N VAL A 54 -15.74 -10.65 6.02
CA VAL A 54 -16.84 -9.73 5.70
C VAL A 54 -16.29 -8.33 5.37
N PRO A 55 -16.62 -7.76 4.19
CA PRO A 55 -16.23 -6.39 3.85
C PRO A 55 -17.09 -5.38 4.63
N HIS A 56 -16.41 -4.45 5.30
CA HIS A 56 -16.98 -3.34 6.04
C HIS A 56 -16.47 -2.02 5.46
N GLU A 57 -17.38 -1.16 5.03
CA GLU A 57 -17.05 0.21 4.68
C GLU A 57 -16.81 1.00 5.97
N VAL A 58 -15.62 1.57 6.13
CA VAL A 58 -15.26 2.38 7.29
C VAL A 58 -15.08 3.82 6.88
N GLY A 59 -15.46 4.74 7.76
CA GLY A 59 -15.40 6.18 7.51
C GLY A 59 -16.70 6.76 6.96
N ASN A 60 -16.81 8.08 7.07
CA ASN A 60 -18.06 8.78 6.83
C ASN A 60 -18.18 9.29 5.39
N ARG A 61 -17.06 9.45 4.68
CA ARG A 61 -17.00 10.02 3.34
C ARG A 61 -16.15 9.19 2.39
N PRO A 62 -16.46 9.21 1.08
CA PRO A 62 -15.58 8.65 0.08
C PRO A 62 -14.22 9.38 0.07
N LEU A 63 -13.16 8.65 -0.24
CA LEU A 63 -11.83 9.21 -0.43
C LEU A 63 -11.76 9.90 -1.79
N THR A 64 -11.11 11.06 -1.84
CA THR A 64 -10.81 11.72 -3.11
C THR A 64 -9.58 11.12 -3.77
N HIS A 65 -9.42 11.33 -5.07
CA HIS A 65 -8.22 10.90 -5.81
C HIS A 65 -6.93 11.43 -5.18
N GLU A 66 -6.92 12.71 -4.81
CA GLU A 66 -5.77 13.36 -4.19
C GLU A 66 -5.42 12.74 -2.84
N GLU A 67 -6.41 12.30 -2.04
CA GLU A 67 -6.17 11.63 -0.77
C GLU A 67 -5.52 10.26 -0.94
N VAL A 68 -6.06 9.44 -1.86
CA VAL A 68 -5.47 8.13 -2.14
C VAL A 68 -4.06 8.29 -2.71
N LYS A 69 -3.88 9.23 -3.65
CA LYS A 69 -2.57 9.55 -4.23
C LYS A 69 -1.58 10.03 -3.17
N ARG A 70 -2.01 10.86 -2.20
CA ARG A 70 -1.17 11.30 -1.09
C ARG A 70 -0.76 10.13 -0.20
N ILE A 71 -1.69 9.25 0.15
CA ILE A 71 -1.41 8.05 0.96
C ILE A 71 -0.39 7.15 0.26
N VAL A 72 -0.56 6.93 -1.04
CA VAL A 72 0.36 6.14 -1.87
C VAL A 72 1.72 6.82 -1.97
N ARG A 73 1.78 8.14 -2.24
CA ARG A 73 3.04 8.89 -2.30
C ARG A 73 3.79 8.96 -0.97
N ASP A 74 3.10 8.86 0.17
CA ASP A 74 3.75 8.87 1.48
C ASP A 74 4.49 7.55 1.77
N VAL A 75 4.17 6.48 1.04
CA VAL A 75 4.83 5.16 1.17
C VAL A 75 5.69 4.77 -0.03
N LEU A 76 5.50 5.42 -1.19
CA LEU A 76 6.38 5.28 -2.34
C LEU A 76 7.59 6.19 -2.19
N ASP A 77 8.78 5.63 -2.41
CA ASP A 77 10.02 6.40 -2.56
C ASP A 77 10.06 7.06 -3.95
N GLU A 78 10.90 8.08 -4.16
CA GLU A 78 10.89 8.87 -5.41
C GLU A 78 11.12 8.01 -6.65
N ARG A 79 12.05 7.04 -6.57
CA ARG A 79 12.26 6.04 -7.63
C ARG A 79 11.02 5.19 -7.92
N ARG A 80 10.24 4.85 -6.90
CA ARG A 80 9.03 4.02 -7.05
C ARG A 80 7.84 4.85 -7.55
N ALA A 81 7.82 6.16 -7.28
CA ALA A 81 6.84 7.07 -7.86
C ALA A 81 7.01 7.16 -9.38
N GLU A 82 8.25 7.24 -9.88
CA GLU A 82 8.53 7.13 -11.33
C GLU A 82 8.12 5.77 -11.90
N GLN A 83 8.44 4.67 -11.22
CA GLN A 83 8.01 3.33 -11.66
C GLN A 83 6.48 3.19 -11.68
N HIS A 84 5.78 3.74 -10.69
CA HIS A 84 4.32 3.71 -10.64
C HIS A 84 3.69 4.48 -11.81
N ASP A 85 4.31 5.56 -12.28
CA ASP A 85 3.84 6.31 -13.45
C ASP A 85 3.94 5.46 -14.75
N VAL A 86 4.89 4.52 -14.78
CA VAL A 86 5.19 3.69 -15.96
C VAL A 86 4.51 2.30 -15.91
N GLU A 87 4.62 1.57 -14.80
CA GLU A 87 4.11 0.19 -14.67
C GLU A 87 2.64 0.11 -14.24
N GLN A 88 2.07 1.21 -13.71
CA GLN A 88 0.69 1.32 -13.20
C GLN A 88 0.33 0.44 -11.99
N ASP A 89 1.05 -0.67 -11.78
CA ASP A 89 0.90 -1.60 -10.66
C ASP A 89 2.24 -1.77 -9.93
N LEU A 90 2.23 -1.64 -8.61
CA LEU A 90 3.42 -1.79 -7.79
C LEU A 90 3.10 -2.49 -6.47
N SER A 91 3.89 -3.51 -6.11
CA SER A 91 3.72 -4.28 -4.89
C SER A 91 4.99 -4.29 -4.07
N PHE A 92 4.87 -4.08 -2.76
CA PHE A 92 6.00 -4.08 -1.83
C PHE A 92 5.56 -4.47 -0.42
N VAL A 93 6.52 -4.92 0.38
CA VAL A 93 6.29 -5.23 1.79
C VAL A 93 6.58 -3.98 2.63
N TYR A 94 5.61 -3.59 3.44
CA TYR A 94 5.70 -2.55 4.43
C TYR A 94 5.74 -3.18 5.83
N SER A 95 6.85 -3.02 6.54
CA SER A 95 6.99 -3.48 7.91
C SER A 95 6.68 -2.32 8.86
N ILE A 96 6.01 -2.59 9.97
CA ILE A 96 5.86 -1.64 11.07
C ILE A 96 6.38 -2.32 12.33
N PRO A 97 7.40 -1.74 13.02
CA PRO A 97 7.85 -2.24 14.31
C PRO A 97 6.66 -2.39 15.26
N GLU A 98 6.61 -3.49 16.02
CA GLU A 98 5.52 -3.84 16.95
C GLU A 98 4.19 -4.29 16.33
N TRP A 99 3.90 -3.98 15.05
CA TRP A 99 2.62 -4.32 14.41
C TRP A 99 2.72 -5.42 13.34
N GLY A 100 3.91 -5.66 12.78
CA GLY A 100 4.16 -6.78 11.85
C GLY A 100 4.50 -6.35 10.43
N ARG A 101 4.27 -7.25 9.46
CA ARG A 101 4.55 -7.03 8.04
C ARG A 101 3.28 -7.06 7.22
N PHE A 102 3.21 -6.17 6.24
CA PHE A 102 2.02 -5.96 5.42
C PHE A 102 2.44 -5.91 3.95
N LEU A 103 1.69 -6.57 3.08
CA LEU A 103 1.89 -6.42 1.65
C LEU A 103 1.00 -5.27 1.15
N VAL A 104 1.64 -4.21 0.66
CA VAL A 104 0.99 -3.07 0.05
C VAL A 104 1.04 -3.26 -1.46
N ASN A 105 -0.11 -3.16 -2.11
CA ASN A 105 -0.24 -3.21 -3.56
C ASN A 105 -1.00 -1.97 -4.05
N THR A 106 -0.37 -1.18 -4.90
CA THR A 106 -0.93 0.00 -5.54
C THR A 106 -1.20 -0.32 -7.00
N PHE A 107 -2.37 0.03 -7.49
CA PHE A 107 -2.81 -0.29 -8.85
C PHE A 107 -3.76 0.78 -9.36
N HIS A 108 -3.91 0.89 -10.68
CA HIS A 108 -4.96 1.74 -11.26
C HIS A 108 -6.31 1.03 -11.22
N ASP A 109 -7.36 1.75 -10.80
CA ASP A 109 -8.71 1.17 -10.74
C ASP A 109 -9.25 0.96 -12.16
N PRO A 110 -9.44 -0.29 -12.64
CA PRO A 110 -9.96 -0.52 -13.98
C PRO A 110 -11.41 -0.03 -14.14
N ALA A 111 -12.15 0.14 -13.04
CA ALA A 111 -13.50 0.69 -13.08
C ALA A 111 -13.52 2.22 -13.19
N GLN A 112 -12.42 2.90 -12.86
CA GLN A 112 -12.31 4.36 -12.85
C GLN A 112 -10.97 4.80 -13.48
N PRO A 113 -10.93 4.98 -14.80
CA PRO A 113 -9.72 5.34 -15.53
C PRO A 113 -9.06 6.61 -14.98
N GLY A 114 -7.74 6.56 -14.78
CA GLY A 114 -6.97 7.67 -14.21
C GLY A 114 -7.03 7.78 -12.69
N THR A 115 -7.66 6.82 -11.99
CA THR A 115 -7.64 6.78 -10.53
C THR A 115 -6.73 5.69 -9.98
N ILE A 116 -6.13 5.98 -8.83
CA ILE A 116 -5.25 5.07 -8.11
C ILE A 116 -6.06 4.40 -6.99
N ALA A 117 -5.78 3.13 -6.78
CA ALA A 117 -6.26 2.33 -5.68
C ALA A 117 -5.07 1.70 -4.94
N VAL A 118 -5.26 1.41 -3.66
CA VAL A 118 -4.30 0.67 -2.85
C VAL A 118 -5.02 -0.41 -2.07
N SER A 119 -4.43 -1.58 -2.02
CA SER A 119 -4.84 -2.67 -1.16
C SER A 119 -3.69 -3.07 -0.26
N VAL A 120 -4.00 -3.30 1.02
CA VAL A 120 -3.02 -3.77 2.00
C VAL A 120 -3.55 -5.03 2.65
N ARG A 121 -2.70 -6.04 2.75
CA ARG A 121 -3.01 -7.28 3.47
C ARG A 121 -1.94 -7.60 4.49
N THR A 122 -2.34 -8.20 5.60
CA THR A 122 -1.37 -8.78 6.55
C THR A 122 -0.69 -10.00 5.92
N LEU A 123 0.60 -10.19 6.20
CA LEU A 123 1.36 -11.39 5.83
C LEU A 123 1.35 -12.44 6.95
#